data_AF-A0A936BYA3-F1
#
_entry.id   AF-A0A936BYA3-F1
#
_cell.length_a   1.000
_cell.length_b   1.000
_cell.length_c   1.000
_cell.angle_alpha   90.00
_cell.angle_beta   90.00
_cell.angle_gamma   90.00
#
_symmetry.space_group_name_H-M   'P 1'
#
loop_
_entity.id
_entity.type
_entity.pdbx_description
1 polymer ?
#
loop_
_entity_poly.entity_id
_entity_poly.type
_entity_poly.pdbx_seq_one_letter_code
_entity_poly.pdbx_strand_id
1 'polypeptide(L)'
;MYGELRIAAAGKPEARIFLKNENHIVWIADEPRYTAPDLICVVNAETGEPYTNTNLQIGTNVAVIVAPALDVHRTPQCIEALGPRHYGFDIDYLPMGTVQ
;
A
#
# COMPACT_ATOMS: atom_id res chain seq x y z
N MET A 1 13.26 -9.27 -0.55
CA MET A 1 13.15 -8.81 -1.94
C MET A 1 12.38 -7.51 -1.93
N TYR A 2 12.78 -6.51 -2.72
CA TYR A 2 12.02 -5.27 -2.92
C TYR A 2 11.37 -5.32 -4.30
N GLY A 3 10.22 -4.68 -4.46
CA GLY A 3 9.51 -4.65 -5.73
C GLY A 3 8.63 -3.41 -5.88
N GLU A 4 8.15 -3.22 -7.11
CA GLU A 4 7.16 -2.21 -7.47
C GLU A 4 6.03 -2.89 -8.26
N LEU A 5 4.79 -2.63 -7.87
CA LEU A 5 3.59 -2.97 -8.64
C LEU A 5 3.04 -1.70 -9.29
N ARG A 6 2.66 -1.78 -10.56
CA ARG A 6 2.01 -0.70 -11.31
C ARG A 6 0.62 -1.13 -11.75
N ILE A 7 -0.37 -0.28 -11.49
CA ILE A 7 -1.78 -0.55 -11.79
C ILE A 7 -2.29 0.61 -12.63
N ALA A 8 -2.68 0.31 -13.86
CA ALA A 8 -3.29 1.26 -14.78
C ALA A 8 -4.76 0.90 -14.99
N ALA A 9 -5.62 1.91 -15.04
CA ALA A 9 -7.04 1.75 -15.37
C ALA A 9 -7.46 2.87 -16.33
N ALA A 10 -8.32 2.54 -17.30
CA ALA A 10 -8.78 3.50 -18.29
C ALA A 10 -9.45 4.71 -17.63
N GLY A 11 -9.02 5.92 -18.01
CA GLY A 11 -9.55 7.18 -17.48
C GLY A 11 -9.15 7.48 -16.02
N LYS A 12 -8.23 6.72 -15.42
CA LYS A 12 -7.72 6.95 -14.07
C LYS A 12 -6.19 7.17 -14.10
N PRO A 13 -5.63 7.93 -13.15
CA PRO A 13 -4.18 8.00 -12.99
C PRO A 13 -3.60 6.63 -12.63
N GLU A 14 -2.35 6.38 -13.06
CA GLU A 14 -1.60 5.19 -12.63
C GLU A 14 -1.40 5.21 -11.12
N ALA A 15 -1.57 4.02 -10.51
CA ALA A 15 -1.16 3.77 -9.15
C ALA A 15 0.12 2.94 -9.12
N ARG A 16 1.05 3.30 -8.24
CA ARG A 16 2.31 2.59 -8.01
C ARG A 16 2.37 2.13 -6.57
N ILE A 17 2.79 0.90 -6.33
CA ILE A 17 2.91 0.34 -4.98
C ILE A 17 4.34 -0.15 -4.77
N PHE A 18 5.02 0.39 -3.77
CA PHE A 18 6.28 -0.15 -3.28
C PHE A 18 6.00 -1.29 -2.29
N LEU A 19 6.70 -2.41 -2.45
CA LEU A 19 6.50 -3.60 -1.65
C LEU A 19 7.81 -4.30 -1.28
N LYS A 20 7.77 -5.03 -0.17
CA LYS A 20 8.78 -6.03 0.21
C LYS A 20 8.09 -7.39 0.33
N ASN A 21 7.75 -7.80 1.55
CA ASN A 21 6.85 -8.92 1.80
C ASN A 21 5.40 -8.39 1.76
N GLU A 22 5.16 -7.25 2.40
CA GLU A 22 3.92 -6.49 2.41
C GLU A 22 4.00 -5.27 1.47
N ASN A 23 2.84 -4.66 1.20
CA ASN A 23 2.73 -3.39 0.48
C ASN A 23 2.90 -2.23 1.46
N HIS A 24 3.76 -1.27 1.13
CA HIS A 24 4.17 -0.23 2.07
C HIS A 24 3.80 1.19 1.67
N ILE A 25 3.81 1.52 0.38
CA ILE A 25 3.53 2.89 -0.08
C ILE A 25 2.74 2.82 -1.37
N VAL A 26 1.66 3.59 -1.47
CA VAL A 26 0.87 3.78 -2.68
C VAL A 26 1.03 5.22 -3.17
N TRP A 27 1.49 5.36 -4.41
CA TRP A 27 1.41 6.62 -5.14
C TRP A 27 0.24 6.59 -6.12
N ILE A 28 -0.44 7.72 -6.29
CA ILE A 28 -1.45 7.95 -7.33
C ILE A 28 -1.09 9.26 -8.02
N ALA A 29 -0.92 9.23 -9.34
CA ALA A 29 -0.41 10.38 -10.11
C ALA A 29 0.92 10.92 -9.54
N ASP A 30 1.83 10.00 -9.18
CA ASP A 30 3.15 10.26 -8.58
C ASP A 30 3.15 10.97 -7.20
N GLU A 31 1.99 11.17 -6.58
CA GLU A 31 1.89 11.66 -5.20
C GLU A 31 1.66 10.49 -4.23
N PRO A 32 2.42 10.38 -3.12
CA PRO A 32 2.15 9.37 -2.10
C PRO A 32 0.81 9.66 -1.42
N ARG A 33 -0.08 8.68 -1.38
CA ARG A 33 -1.43 8.81 -0.83
C ARG A 33 -1.68 7.95 0.40
N TYR A 34 -1.05 6.78 0.45
CA TYR A 34 -1.23 5.82 1.54
C TYR A 34 0.10 5.15 1.86
N THR A 35 0.35 4.95 3.15
CA THR A 35 1.62 4.42 3.65
C THR A 35 1.39 3.47 4.82
N ALA A 36 2.26 2.47 4.95
CA ALA A 36 2.38 1.68 6.18
C ALA A 36 2.60 2.61 7.39
N PRO A 37 2.08 2.27 8.58
CA PRO A 37 1.48 0.99 8.97
C PRO A 37 0.03 0.74 8.54
N ASP A 38 -0.62 1.63 7.77
CA ASP A 38 -1.95 1.33 7.25
C ASP A 38 -1.89 0.10 6.32
N LEU A 39 -2.91 -0.76 6.39
CA LEU A 39 -2.96 -1.98 5.62
C LEU A 39 -3.25 -1.64 4.15
N ILE A 40 -2.36 -2.07 3.25
CA ILE A 40 -2.54 -1.95 1.81
C ILE A 40 -2.68 -3.36 1.22
N CYS A 41 -3.88 -3.70 0.75
CA CYS A 41 -4.20 -5.01 0.22
C CYS A 41 -4.55 -4.91 -1.28
N VAL A 42 -3.92 -5.75 -2.09
CA VAL A 42 -4.29 -5.95 -3.50
C VAL A 42 -5.24 -7.13 -3.57
N VAL A 43 -6.42 -6.92 -4.15
CA VAL A 43 -7.49 -7.93 -4.21
C VAL A 43 -7.95 -8.14 -5.65
N ASN A 44 -8.57 -9.28 -5.91
CA ASN A 44 -9.34 -9.49 -7.12
C ASN A 44 -10.47 -8.45 -7.20
N ALA A 45 -10.56 -7.72 -8.31
CA ALA A 45 -11.51 -6.63 -8.47
C ALA A 45 -12.99 -7.07 -8.45
N GLU A 46 -13.27 -8.34 -8.71
CA GLU A 46 -14.63 -8.90 -8.79
C GLU A 46 -15.02 -9.61 -7.49
N THR A 47 -14.13 -10.41 -6.92
CA THR A 47 -14.44 -11.26 -5.75
C THR A 47 -14.01 -10.65 -4.42
N GLY A 48 -13.05 -9.72 -4.44
CA GLY A 48 -12.42 -9.19 -3.23
C GLY A 48 -11.42 -10.14 -2.55
N GLU A 49 -11.12 -11.30 -3.15
CA GLU A 49 -10.12 -12.21 -2.61
C GLU A 49 -8.71 -11.60 -2.68
N PRO A 50 -7.91 -11.72 -1.60
CA PRO A 50 -6.59 -11.09 -1.55
C PRO A 50 -5.57 -11.84 -2.40
N TYR A 51 -4.71 -11.10 -3.08
CA TYR A 51 -3.50 -11.64 -3.70
C TYR A 51 -2.32 -11.52 -2.76
N THR A 52 -1.49 -12.55 -2.71
CA THR A 52 -0.11 -12.42 -2.25
C THR A 52 0.72 -11.80 -3.37
N ASN A 53 1.74 -11.01 -3.01
CA ASN A 53 2.63 -10.39 -3.99
C ASN A 53 3.33 -11.41 -4.93
N THR A 54 3.51 -12.66 -4.47
CA THR A 54 4.10 -13.74 -5.27
C THR A 54 3.16 -14.35 -6.32
N ASN A 55 1.85 -14.21 -6.13
CA ASN A 55 0.84 -14.86 -6.97
C ASN A 55 0.21 -13.89 -7.98
N LEU A 56 0.58 -12.61 -7.92
CA LEU A 56 0.05 -11.58 -8.81
C LEU A 56 0.71 -11.64 -10.19
N GLN A 57 -0.10 -11.58 -11.24
CA GLN A 57 0.35 -11.68 -12.63
C GLN A 57 0.01 -10.41 -13.42
N ILE A 58 0.81 -10.11 -14.44
CA ILE A 58 0.51 -9.03 -15.36
C ILE A 58 -0.78 -9.36 -16.11
N GLY A 59 -1.68 -8.36 -16.20
CA GLY A 59 -2.99 -8.51 -16.83
C GLY A 59 -4.11 -8.93 -15.88
N THR A 60 -3.82 -9.21 -14.60
CA THR A 60 -4.87 -9.45 -13.60
C THR A 60 -5.65 -8.15 -13.32
N ASN A 61 -6.98 -8.24 -13.37
CA ASN A 61 -7.85 -7.15 -12.97
C ASN A 61 -7.93 -7.08 -11.43
N VAL A 62 -7.40 -6.00 -10.85
CA VAL A 62 -7.24 -5.86 -9.41
C VAL A 62 -7.83 -4.56 -8.87
N ALA A 63 -8.16 -4.59 -7.59
CA ALA A 63 -8.44 -3.39 -6.80
C ALA A 63 -7.45 -3.29 -5.63
N VAL A 64 -7.28 -2.08 -5.11
CA VAL A 64 -6.45 -1.82 -3.92
C VAL A 64 -7.38 -1.34 -2.81
N ILE A 65 -7.36 -2.03 -1.69
CA ILE A 65 -8.07 -1.66 -0.48
C ILE A 65 -7.04 -1.13 0.52
N VAL A 66 -7.33 0.02 1.12
CA VAL A 66 -6.54 0.59 2.20
C VAL A 66 -7.40 0.67 3.46
N ALA A 67 -6.87 0.16 4.57
CA ALA A 67 -7.53 0.22 5.87
C ALA A 67 -6.60 0.86 6.92
N PRO A 68 -7.15 1.65 7.86
CA PRO A 68 -6.33 2.33 8.85
C PRO A 68 -5.64 1.32 9.77
N ALA A 69 -4.39 1.58 10.11
CA ALA A 69 -3.66 0.82 11.12
C ALA A 69 -4.37 0.90 12.48
N LEU A 70 -4.23 -0.15 13.26
CA LEU A 70 -4.62 -0.13 14.67
C LEU A 70 -3.75 0.87 15.45
N ASP A 71 -4.30 1.49 16.50
CA ASP A 71 -3.59 2.51 17.29
C ASP A 71 -2.26 2.01 17.88
N VAL A 72 -2.22 0.72 18.25
CA VAL A 72 -0.99 0.04 18.71
C VAL A 72 0.15 0.13 17.70
N HIS A 73 -0.14 0.18 16.39
CA HIS A 73 0.85 0.32 15.33
C HIS A 73 1.19 1.77 14.98
N ARG A 74 0.54 2.76 15.61
CA ARG A 74 0.71 4.20 15.33
C ARG A 74 1.56 4.93 16.35
N THR A 75 2.20 4.20 17.25
CA THR A 75 3.20 4.78 18.15
C THR A 75 4.39 5.30 17.33
N PRO A 76 5.13 6.31 17.81
CA PRO A 76 6.32 6.81 17.12
C PRO A 76 7.32 5.69 16.78
N GLN A 77 7.52 4.74 17.69
CA GLN A 77 8.43 3.61 17.53
C GLN A 77 7.95 2.65 16.43
N CYS A 78 6.63 2.37 16.37
CA CYS A 78 6.07 1.54 15.31
C CYS A 78 6.15 2.25 13.95
N ILE A 79 5.89 3.56 13.89
CA ILE A 79 6.02 4.33 12.65
C ILE A 79 7.48 4.36 12.18
N GLU A 80 8.45 4.49 13.08
CA GLU A 80 9.87 4.41 12.75
C GLU A 80 10.27 3.04 12.19
N ALA A 81 9.66 1.96 12.68
CA ALA A 81 9.96 0.59 12.27
C ALA A 81 9.18 0.11 11.03
N LEU A 82 7.97 0.63 10.80
CA LEU A 82 7.03 0.14 9.78
C LEU A 82 6.77 1.14 8.67
N GLY A 83 7.05 2.43 8.91
CA GLY A 83 6.73 3.53 8.02
C GLY A 83 7.71 3.69 6.85
N PRO A 84 7.44 4.61 5.92
CA PRO A 84 8.21 4.77 4.69
C PRO A 84 9.70 5.07 4.92
N ARG A 85 10.02 5.89 5.93
CA ARG A 85 11.41 6.25 6.28
C ARG A 85 12.25 5.02 6.65
N HIS A 86 11.65 3.99 7.24
CA HIS A 86 12.33 2.72 7.54
C HIS A 86 12.92 2.08 6.28
N TYR A 87 12.22 2.22 5.15
CA TYR A 87 12.61 1.67 3.86
C TYR A 87 13.41 2.65 2.99
N GLY A 88 13.84 3.79 3.55
CA GLY A 88 14.70 4.77 2.88
C GLY A 88 13.97 5.82 2.05
N PHE A 89 12.65 5.95 2.17
CA PHE A 89 11.88 7.02 1.52
C PHE A 89 11.81 8.25 2.42
N ASP A 90 12.10 9.43 1.87
CA ASP A 90 11.86 10.70 2.57
C ASP A 90 10.38 11.08 2.51
N ILE A 91 9.54 10.24 3.12
CA ILE A 91 8.09 10.33 3.17
C ILE A 91 7.64 10.06 4.60
N ASP A 92 6.85 10.95 5.18
CA ASP A 92 6.25 10.74 6.50
C ASP A 92 5.06 9.77 6.43
N TYR A 93 4.71 9.13 7.55
CA TYR A 93 3.48 8.35 7.63
C TYR A 93 2.25 9.24 7.37
N LEU A 94 1.44 8.86 6.39
CA LEU A 94 0.19 9.50 5.99
C LEU A 94 -1.01 8.65 6.50
N PRO A 95 -1.60 8.98 7.66
CA PRO A 95 -2.70 8.19 8.23
C PRO A 95 -3.99 8.34 7.39
N MET A 96 -4.60 7.21 7.03
CA MET A 96 -5.87 7.14 6.28
C MET A 96 -7.10 7.56 7.10
N GLY A 97 -7.02 7.53 8.44
CA GLY A 97 -8.14 7.78 9.38
C GLY A 97 -7.99 6.92 10.64
N THR A 98 -8.98 6.80 11.51
CA THR A 98 -8.94 5.91 12.69
C THR A 98 -9.99 4.82 12.58
N VAL A 99 -9.68 3.59 13.02
CA VAL A 99 -10.68 2.52 13.16
C VAL A 99 -11.57 2.88 14.36
N GLN A 100 -12.88 3.06 14.14
CA GLN A 100 -13.86 3.24 15.23
C GLN A 100 -14.30 1.91 15.83
#